data_AF-A0AA40RYD0-F1
#
_entry.id   AF-A0AA40RYD0-F1
#
_cell.length_a   1.000
_cell.length_b   1.000
_cell.length_c   1.000
_cell.angle_alpha   90.00
_cell.angle_beta   90.00
_cell.angle_gamma   90.00
#
_symmetry.space_group_name_H-M   'P 1'
#
loop_
_entity.id
_entity.type
_entity.pdbx_description
1 polymer ?
#
loop_
_entity_poly.entity_id
_entity_poly.type
_entity_poly.pdbx_seq_one_letter_code
_entity_poly.pdbx_strand_id
1 'polypeptide(L)'
;MPKKSKTSYFTKRGNYFGNLWATYSTKAGCVLLLGSDRQLAHWLLKLEFSPLIKNFNFEPGSKSLGASSTLGFIDYHVEVQPVNGPIELHFLRVSGFSDNYAEKSSAAESMKYKYVEYNDEHWIADKSKIFTLLRAASFLSAGRHLYVPTGLIEESKRYIHLAKKGNLRAFLSAVYVYDRNLCLLVFCRMYSARLIDVSFEDNFFSLNTWWWLNEE
;
A
#
# COMPACT_ATOMS: atom_id res chain seq x y z
N MET A 1 37.47 -2.07 -2.82
CA MET A 1 36.29 -2.02 -1.92
C MET A 1 35.02 -2.27 -2.73
N PRO A 2 34.16 -3.23 -2.38
CA PRO A 2 32.96 -3.51 -3.17
C PRO A 2 31.94 -2.37 -3.01
N LYS A 3 31.34 -1.95 -4.13
CA LYS A 3 30.27 -0.94 -4.16
C LYS A 3 29.10 -1.42 -3.30
N LYS A 4 28.86 -0.77 -2.16
CA LYS A 4 27.68 -1.03 -1.32
C LYS A 4 26.42 -0.76 -2.16
N SER A 5 25.56 -1.77 -2.28
CA SER A 5 24.24 -1.63 -2.90
C SER A 5 23.45 -0.50 -2.23
N LYS A 6 22.72 0.30 -3.02
CA LYS A 6 21.83 1.37 -2.52
C LYS A 6 20.82 0.85 -1.48
N THR A 7 20.52 -0.45 -1.47
CA THR A 7 19.59 -1.09 -0.53
C THR A 7 20.22 -1.53 0.80
N SER A 8 21.54 -1.44 0.96
CA SER A 8 22.25 -1.80 2.21
C SER A 8 21.92 -0.87 3.38
N TYR A 9 21.41 0.33 3.11
CA TYR A 9 20.94 1.26 4.14
C TYR A 9 19.65 0.81 4.84
N PHE A 10 18.87 -0.09 4.22
CA PHE A 10 17.62 -0.59 4.80
C PHE A 10 17.84 -1.73 5.81
N THR A 11 18.94 -2.48 5.69
CA THR A 11 19.12 -3.72 6.45
C THR A 11 20.13 -3.61 7.59
N LYS A 12 20.83 -2.48 7.74
CA LYS A 12 21.89 -2.28 8.76
C LYS A 12 21.75 -1.03 9.64
N ARG A 13 20.56 -0.41 9.72
CA ARG A 13 20.26 0.60 10.76
C ARG A 13 19.55 -0.05 11.94
N GLY A 14 20.24 -1.02 12.54
CA GLY A 14 19.81 -1.61 13.80
C GLY A 14 19.76 -0.52 14.88
N ASN A 15 18.58 -0.34 15.45
CA ASN A 15 18.33 -0.02 16.84
C ASN A 15 18.03 1.41 17.33
N TYR A 16 18.28 2.54 16.65
CA TYR A 16 18.02 3.82 17.36
C TYR A 16 17.35 5.01 16.64
N PHE A 17 17.19 5.07 15.32
CA PHE A 17 16.24 6.01 14.69
C PHE A 17 15.84 5.47 13.31
N GLY A 18 14.69 4.79 13.24
CA GLY A 18 14.02 4.53 11.96
C GLY A 18 13.65 5.89 11.33
N ASN A 19 13.76 6.03 10.00
CA ASN A 19 13.33 7.28 9.39
C ASN A 19 11.86 7.53 9.76
N LEU A 20 11.55 8.74 10.21
CA LEU A 20 10.18 9.20 10.35
C LEU A 20 9.70 9.64 8.97
N TRP A 21 8.57 9.09 8.53
CA TRP A 21 7.95 9.44 7.27
C TRP A 21 6.63 10.16 7.54
N ALA A 22 6.47 11.35 6.96
CA ALA A 22 5.19 12.04 6.88
C ALA A 22 4.71 11.99 5.43
N THR A 23 3.62 11.28 5.18
CA THR A 23 3.12 11.02 3.82
C THR A 23 1.60 11.05 3.79
N TYR A 24 1.01 11.52 2.69
CA TYR A 24 -0.44 11.51 2.55
C TYR A 24 -0.89 10.15 1.97
N SER A 25 -1.84 9.50 2.64
CA SER A 25 -2.53 8.34 2.11
C SER A 25 -3.79 8.80 1.38
N THR A 26 -3.88 8.44 0.10
CA THR A 26 -5.10 8.65 -0.68
C THR A 26 -6.22 7.72 -0.23
N LYS A 27 -5.88 6.51 0.22
CA LYS A 27 -6.85 5.52 0.68
C LYS A 27 -7.43 5.84 2.06
N ALA A 28 -6.60 6.25 3.01
CA ALA A 28 -7.05 6.65 4.35
C ALA A 28 -7.52 8.11 4.42
N GLY A 29 -7.19 8.94 3.41
CA GLY A 29 -7.60 10.35 3.35
C GLY A 29 -6.93 11.25 4.37
N CYS A 30 -5.76 10.86 4.89
CA CYS A 30 -5.05 11.58 5.95
C CYS A 30 -3.53 11.56 5.76
N VAL A 31 -2.82 12.38 6.53
CA VAL A 31 -1.36 12.31 6.65
C VAL A 31 -1.01 11.19 7.63
N LEU A 32 -0.24 10.22 7.18
CA LEU A 32 0.34 9.16 7.98
C LEU A 32 1.69 9.59 8.54
N LEU A 33 1.91 9.28 9.82
CA LEU A 33 3.20 9.41 10.49
C LEU A 33 3.75 8.01 10.74
N LEU A 34 4.68 7.58 9.89
CA LEU A 34 5.28 6.24 9.95
C LEU A 34 6.66 6.34 10.62
N GLY A 35 6.79 5.81 11.83
CA GLY A 35 8.01 5.85 12.63
C GLY A 35 9.10 4.86 12.22
N SER A 36 8.93 4.11 11.13
CA SER A 36 9.98 3.22 10.61
C SER A 36 9.83 2.89 9.12
N ASP A 37 10.94 2.45 8.52
CA ASP A 37 10.95 1.93 7.15
C ASP A 37 10.09 0.66 6.99
N ARG A 38 9.85 -0.11 8.07
CA ARG A 38 8.94 -1.26 8.06
C ARG A 38 7.49 -0.83 7.94
N GLN A 39 7.10 0.20 8.69
CA GLN A 39 5.78 0.79 8.57
C GLN A 39 5.57 1.38 7.17
N LEU A 40 6.59 2.03 6.60
CA LEU A 40 6.57 2.49 5.21
C LEU A 40 6.38 1.33 4.22
N ALA A 41 7.17 0.27 4.35
CA ALA A 41 7.08 -0.90 3.48
C ALA A 41 5.70 -1.56 3.57
N HIS A 42 5.18 -1.75 4.79
CA HIS A 42 3.86 -2.31 5.03
C HIS A 42 2.76 -1.47 4.41
N TRP A 43 2.80 -0.15 4.64
CA TRP A 43 1.84 0.79 4.05
C TRP A 43 1.82 0.69 2.51
N LEU A 44 2.97 0.79 1.87
CA LEU A 44 3.05 0.78 0.40
C LEU A 44 2.68 -0.57 -0.22
N LEU A 45 3.19 -1.68 0.35
CA LEU A 45 3.08 -3.01 -0.25
C LEU A 45 1.79 -3.74 0.08
N LYS A 46 1.20 -3.47 1.26
CA LYS A 46 0.06 -4.23 1.77
C LYS A 46 -1.21 -3.39 1.93
N LEU A 47 -1.12 -2.06 2.01
CA LEU A 47 -2.27 -1.20 2.33
C LEU A 47 -2.65 -0.24 1.18
N GLU A 48 -1.82 0.75 0.87
CA GLU A 48 -2.16 1.89 -0.02
C GLU A 48 -2.57 1.41 -1.41
N PHE A 49 -1.74 0.56 -2.02
CA PHE A 49 -1.93 0.10 -3.39
C PHE A 49 -2.51 -1.31 -3.49
N SER A 50 -2.87 -1.93 -2.36
CA SER A 50 -3.47 -3.25 -2.36
C SER A 50 -4.94 -3.19 -2.79
N PRO A 51 -5.37 -3.94 -3.82
CA PRO A 51 -6.77 -4.02 -4.20
C PRO A 51 -7.61 -4.82 -3.21
N LEU A 52 -7.00 -5.50 -2.23
CA LEU A 52 -7.74 -6.26 -1.22
C LEU A 52 -8.19 -5.39 -0.04
N ILE A 53 -7.68 -4.15 0.05
CA ILE A 53 -7.91 -3.26 1.18
C ILE A 53 -8.82 -2.10 0.76
N LYS A 54 -9.95 -1.94 1.47
CA LYS A 54 -10.88 -0.83 1.32
C LYS A 54 -10.38 0.40 2.06
N ASN A 55 -10.05 0.25 3.35
CA ASN A 55 -9.56 1.32 4.20
C ASN A 55 -8.66 0.76 5.32
N PHE A 56 -7.92 1.62 6.01
CA PHE A 56 -7.12 1.23 7.18
C PHE A 56 -6.94 2.42 8.13
N ASN A 57 -6.71 2.12 9.42
CA ASN A 57 -6.23 3.08 10.40
C ASN A 57 -4.81 2.69 10.83
N PHE A 58 -3.84 3.58 10.57
CA PHE A 58 -2.43 3.39 10.92
C PHE A 58 -2.11 4.01 12.28
N GLU A 59 -2.96 3.75 13.27
CA GLU A 59 -2.77 4.14 14.66
C GLU A 59 -2.64 2.88 15.51
N PRO A 60 -1.59 2.76 16.34
CA PRO A 60 -1.45 1.63 17.26
C PRO A 60 -2.64 1.57 18.21
N GLY A 61 -3.11 0.36 18.50
CA GLY A 61 -4.23 0.14 19.40
C GLY A 61 -4.20 -1.24 20.03
N SER A 62 -5.14 -1.46 20.94
CA SER A 62 -5.28 -2.72 21.66
C SER A 62 -6.76 -3.11 21.75
N LYS A 63 -7.07 -4.40 21.58
CA LYS A 63 -8.41 -4.95 21.87
C LYS A 63 -8.36 -5.68 23.21
N SER A 64 -9.19 -5.26 24.16
CA SER A 64 -9.31 -5.95 25.45
C SER A 64 -9.98 -7.30 25.25
N LEU A 65 -9.36 -8.34 25.79
CA LEU A 65 -9.94 -9.67 25.90
C LEU A 65 -10.65 -9.72 27.25
N GLY A 66 -11.88 -10.23 27.26
CA GLY A 66 -12.68 -10.33 28.49
C GLY A 66 -11.94 -11.09 29.60
N ALA A 67 -12.45 -10.98 30.83
CA ALA A 67 -11.78 -11.46 32.06
C ALA A 67 -11.36 -12.95 32.08
N SER A 68 -11.84 -13.76 31.13
CA SER A 68 -11.50 -15.17 30.97
C SER A 68 -10.25 -15.44 30.12
N SER A 69 -9.61 -14.43 29.53
CA SER A 69 -8.42 -14.62 28.69
C SER A 69 -7.12 -14.39 29.45
N THR A 70 -6.17 -15.32 29.31
CA THR A 70 -4.81 -15.22 29.85
C THR A 70 -3.97 -14.10 29.20
N LEU A 71 -4.34 -13.66 27.99
CA LEU A 71 -3.62 -12.63 27.24
C LEU A 71 -3.96 -11.21 27.70
N GLY A 72 -5.16 -10.98 28.26
CA GLY A 72 -5.66 -9.66 28.67
C GLY A 72 -5.98 -8.69 27.52
N PHE A 73 -5.11 -8.57 26.52
CA PHE A 73 -5.29 -7.70 25.36
C PHE A 73 -4.56 -8.21 24.11
N ILE A 74 -5.00 -7.74 22.94
CA ILE A 74 -4.34 -7.94 21.64
C ILE A 74 -3.89 -6.58 21.12
N ASP A 75 -2.58 -6.35 21.10
CA ASP A 75 -2.00 -5.16 20.49
C ASP A 75 -1.87 -5.31 18.97
N TYR A 76 -2.01 -4.19 18.27
CA TYR A 76 -1.83 -4.08 16.83
C TYR A 76 -1.28 -2.71 16.46
N HIS A 77 -0.63 -2.64 15.30
CA HIS A 77 -0.07 -1.39 14.76
C HIS A 77 -1.00 -0.74 13.73
N VAL A 78 -1.79 -1.55 13.02
CA VAL A 78 -2.71 -1.10 11.98
C VAL A 78 -3.99 -1.92 12.06
N GLU A 79 -5.12 -1.25 12.06
CA GLU A 79 -6.43 -1.87 11.85
C GLU A 79 -6.81 -1.73 10.37
N VAL A 80 -7.20 -2.82 9.73
CA VAL A 80 -7.41 -2.87 8.28
C VAL A 80 -8.80 -3.38 7.97
N GLN A 81 -9.51 -2.63 7.12
CA GLN A 81 -10.79 -3.03 6.57
C GLN A 81 -10.58 -3.60 5.17
N PRO A 82 -10.58 -4.94 5.00
CA PRO A 82 -10.51 -5.53 3.69
C PRO A 82 -11.80 -5.27 2.91
N VAL A 83 -11.75 -5.52 1.61
CA VAL A 83 -12.93 -5.49 0.75
C VAL A 83 -13.90 -6.59 1.14
N ASN A 84 -13.35 -7.77 1.45
CA ASN A 84 -14.07 -8.97 1.82
C ASN A 84 -13.49 -9.54 3.11
N GLY A 85 -14.36 -9.99 4.03
CA GLY A 85 -13.96 -10.67 5.26
C GLY A 85 -13.94 -9.78 6.51
N PRO A 86 -13.46 -10.31 7.65
CA PRO A 86 -13.41 -9.61 8.92
C PRO A 86 -12.34 -8.50 8.91
N ILE A 87 -12.44 -7.57 9.86
CA ILE A 87 -11.40 -6.56 10.10
C ILE A 87 -10.10 -7.27 10.50
N GLU A 88 -8.99 -6.87 9.89
CA GLU A 88 -7.67 -7.41 10.17
C GLU A 88 -6.91 -6.52 11.15
N LEU A 89 -6.24 -7.14 12.13
CA LEU A 89 -5.37 -6.50 13.11
C LEU A 89 -3.92 -6.85 12.78
N HIS A 90 -3.20 -5.90 12.20
CA HIS A 90 -1.84 -6.12 11.73
C HIS A 90 -0.83 -5.72 12.80
N PHE A 91 0.06 -6.64 13.16
CA PHE A 91 1.18 -6.39 14.05
C PHE A 91 2.51 -6.54 13.30
N LEU A 92 3.39 -5.54 13.42
CA LEU A 92 4.65 -5.50 12.69
C LEU A 92 5.80 -5.92 13.59
N ARG A 93 6.63 -6.86 13.13
CA ARG A 93 7.79 -7.40 13.82
C ARG A 93 9.03 -7.30 12.96
N VAL A 94 10.19 -7.52 13.58
CA VAL A 94 11.47 -7.61 12.86
C VAL A 94 11.62 -8.99 12.23
N SER A 95 11.38 -10.05 12.99
CA SER A 95 11.59 -11.43 12.58
C SER A 95 10.62 -12.37 13.27
N GLY A 96 10.28 -13.47 12.58
CA GLY A 96 9.44 -14.54 13.11
C GLY A 96 8.03 -14.10 13.48
N PHE A 97 7.34 -14.98 14.19
CA PHE A 97 6.05 -14.74 14.83
C PHE A 97 6.24 -14.60 16.35
N SER A 98 5.26 -14.04 17.04
CA SER A 98 5.21 -14.12 18.50
C SER A 98 5.01 -15.56 18.98
N ASP A 99 5.60 -15.90 20.13
CA ASP A 99 5.44 -17.22 20.73
C ASP A 99 3.96 -17.55 21.01
N ASN A 100 3.15 -16.51 21.28
CA ASN A 100 1.71 -16.59 21.50
C ASN A 100 0.86 -16.25 20.27
N TYR A 101 1.42 -16.36 19.06
CA TYR A 101 0.70 -16.02 17.81
C TYR A 101 -0.61 -16.82 17.66
N ALA A 102 -0.56 -18.13 17.92
CA ALA A 102 -1.74 -18.99 17.81
C ALA A 102 -2.85 -18.57 18.78
N GLU A 103 -2.49 -18.29 20.04
CA GLU A 103 -3.44 -17.83 21.05
C GLU A 103 -4.05 -16.47 20.69
N LYS A 104 -3.23 -15.52 20.22
CA LYS A 104 -3.71 -14.21 19.75
C LYS A 104 -4.62 -14.33 18.54
N SER A 105 -4.31 -15.23 17.61
CA SER A 105 -5.12 -15.49 16.43
C SER A 105 -6.49 -16.04 16.80
N SER A 106 -6.55 -17.07 17.64
CA SER A 106 -7.81 -17.64 18.13
C SER A 106 -8.62 -16.65 18.97
N ALA A 107 -7.94 -15.85 19.80
CA ALA A 107 -8.58 -14.81 20.59
C ALA A 107 -9.20 -13.70 19.69
N ALA A 108 -8.48 -13.24 18.67
CA ALA A 108 -9.01 -12.29 17.70
C ALA A 108 -10.21 -12.85 16.92
N GLU A 109 -10.14 -14.11 16.51
CA GLU A 109 -11.24 -14.79 15.80
C GLU A 109 -12.51 -14.86 16.65
N SER A 110 -12.38 -15.15 17.95
CA SER A 110 -13.51 -15.13 18.89
C SER A 110 -14.19 -13.75 18.98
N MET A 111 -13.44 -12.68 18.71
CA MET A 111 -13.92 -11.30 18.64
C MET A 111 -14.33 -10.86 17.23
N LYS A 112 -14.36 -11.78 16.25
CA LYS A 112 -14.64 -11.52 14.82
C LYS A 112 -13.60 -10.64 14.11
N TYR A 113 -12.36 -10.66 14.60
CA TYR A 113 -11.20 -10.06 13.94
C TYR A 113 -10.29 -11.15 13.37
N LYS A 114 -9.42 -10.76 12.44
CA LYS A 114 -8.31 -11.59 11.96
C LYS A 114 -6.99 -10.98 12.40
N TYR A 115 -6.23 -11.67 13.23
CA TYR A 115 -4.90 -11.20 13.64
C TYR A 115 -3.84 -11.68 12.65
N VAL A 116 -2.96 -10.77 12.21
CA VAL A 116 -1.90 -11.08 11.25
C VAL A 116 -0.61 -10.41 11.69
N GLU A 117 0.47 -11.17 11.78
CA GLU A 117 1.80 -10.62 12.01
C GLU A 117 2.58 -10.52 10.70
N TYR A 118 3.19 -9.36 10.47
CA TYR A 118 4.10 -9.14 9.36
C TYR A 118 5.51 -8.92 9.90
N ASN A 119 6.49 -9.42 9.18
CA ASN A 119 7.91 -9.25 9.49
C ASN A 119 8.72 -8.99 8.21
N ASP A 120 10.04 -8.78 8.35
CA ASP A 120 10.90 -8.42 7.23
C ASP A 120 10.81 -9.40 6.05
N GLU A 121 10.60 -10.69 6.29
CA GLU A 121 10.48 -11.74 5.26
C GLU A 121 9.27 -11.51 4.34
N HIS A 122 8.20 -10.92 4.85
CA HIS A 122 6.97 -10.63 4.10
C HIS A 122 7.13 -9.50 3.07
N TRP A 123 8.21 -8.72 3.17
CA TRP A 123 8.50 -7.60 2.26
C TRP A 123 9.72 -7.88 1.36
N ILE A 124 10.53 -8.92 1.64
CA ILE A 124 11.75 -9.22 0.86
C ILE A 124 11.43 -9.40 -0.63
N ALA A 125 10.40 -10.18 -0.95
CA ALA A 125 10.02 -10.49 -2.33
C ALA A 125 9.64 -9.24 -3.15
N ASP A 126 9.06 -8.23 -2.49
CA ASP A 126 8.55 -7.02 -3.14
C ASP A 126 9.39 -5.77 -2.81
N LYS A 127 10.58 -5.94 -2.20
CA LYS A 127 11.41 -4.82 -1.74
C LYS A 127 11.77 -3.83 -2.85
N SER A 128 11.95 -4.30 -4.08
CA SER A 128 12.24 -3.45 -5.25
C SER A 128 11.11 -2.48 -5.55
N LYS A 129 9.86 -2.81 -5.22
CA LYS A 129 8.68 -1.98 -5.49
C LYS A 129 8.54 -0.81 -4.53
N ILE A 130 9.13 -0.86 -3.32
CA ILE A 130 8.91 0.13 -2.26
C ILE A 130 9.21 1.56 -2.73
N PHE A 131 10.39 1.83 -3.30
CA PHE A 131 10.73 3.18 -3.76
C PHE A 131 9.87 3.64 -4.93
N THR A 132 9.51 2.71 -5.81
CA THR A 132 8.70 3.00 -6.98
C THR A 132 7.28 3.37 -6.58
N LEU A 133 6.69 2.64 -5.63
CA LEU A 133 5.40 2.97 -5.03
C LEU A 133 5.45 4.23 -4.17
N LEU A 134 6.57 4.50 -3.47
CA LEU A 134 6.76 5.75 -2.73
C LEU A 134 6.72 6.96 -3.66
N ARG A 135 7.35 6.86 -4.85
CA ARG A 135 7.27 7.92 -5.88
C ARG A 135 5.85 8.09 -6.40
N ALA A 136 5.13 6.99 -6.64
CA ALA A 136 3.73 7.04 -7.04
C ALA A 136 2.85 7.71 -5.97
N ALA A 137 3.03 7.36 -4.69
CA ALA A 137 2.32 7.98 -3.58
C ALA A 137 2.66 9.46 -3.41
N SER A 138 3.93 9.83 -3.56
CA SER A 138 4.38 11.23 -3.53
C SER A 138 3.75 12.04 -4.66
N PHE A 139 3.66 11.45 -5.87
CA PHE A 139 3.03 12.07 -7.02
C PHE A 139 1.51 12.26 -6.81
N LEU A 140 0.83 11.26 -6.25
CA LEU A 140 -0.58 11.37 -5.86
C LEU A 140 -0.80 12.47 -4.82
N SER A 141 0.06 12.55 -3.80
CA SER A 141 0.01 13.58 -2.77
C SER A 141 0.17 14.99 -3.36
N ALA A 142 1.18 15.18 -4.22
CA ALA A 142 1.41 16.47 -4.89
C ALA A 142 0.24 16.85 -5.81
N GLY A 143 -0.37 15.89 -6.48
CA GLY A 143 -1.51 16.09 -7.36
C GLY A 143 -2.88 16.11 -6.69
N ARG A 144 -2.98 16.05 -5.34
CA ARG A 144 -4.26 15.81 -4.64
C ARG A 144 -5.32 16.90 -4.89
N HIS A 145 -4.90 18.17 -4.95
CA HIS A 145 -5.77 19.33 -5.18
C HIS A 145 -5.72 19.84 -6.62
N LEU A 146 -5.01 19.13 -7.49
CA LEU A 146 -4.86 19.56 -8.86
C LEU A 146 -6.15 19.25 -9.63
N TYR A 147 -6.64 20.27 -10.35
CA TYR A 147 -7.81 20.14 -11.22
C TYR A 147 -7.51 19.21 -12.39
N VAL A 148 -8.34 18.19 -12.55
CA VAL A 148 -8.27 17.26 -13.68
C VAL A 148 -9.53 17.47 -14.51
N PRO A 149 -9.40 17.80 -15.81
CA PRO A 149 -10.55 17.97 -16.70
C PRO A 149 -11.44 16.71 -16.70
N THR A 150 -12.76 16.89 -16.58
CA THR A 150 -13.73 15.78 -16.59
C THR A 150 -13.61 14.92 -17.84
N GLY A 151 -13.39 15.54 -19.00
CA GLY A 151 -13.17 14.84 -20.27
C GLY A 151 -11.99 13.86 -20.23
N LEU A 152 -10.88 14.21 -19.55
CA LEU A 152 -9.74 13.31 -19.38
C LEU A 152 -10.12 12.10 -18.53
N ILE A 153 -10.89 12.30 -17.45
CA ILE A 153 -11.34 11.21 -16.56
C ILE A 153 -12.24 10.26 -17.33
N GLU A 154 -13.23 10.79 -18.04
CA GLU A 154 -14.21 10.01 -18.81
C GLU A 154 -13.54 9.24 -19.95
N GLU A 155 -12.65 9.90 -20.71
CA GLU A 155 -11.93 9.26 -21.79
C GLU A 155 -10.98 8.18 -21.30
N SER A 156 -10.29 8.42 -20.18
CA SER A 156 -9.44 7.42 -19.52
C SER A 156 -10.26 6.19 -19.12
N LYS A 157 -11.41 6.39 -18.46
CA LYS A 157 -12.32 5.31 -18.06
C LYS A 157 -12.84 4.53 -19.28
N ARG A 158 -13.34 5.25 -20.29
CA ARG A 158 -13.83 4.65 -21.54
C ARG A 158 -12.76 3.79 -22.19
N TYR A 159 -11.53 4.29 -22.28
CA TYR A 159 -10.42 3.56 -22.86
C TYR A 159 -10.08 2.28 -22.07
N ILE A 160 -9.93 2.35 -20.74
CA ILE A 160 -9.60 1.16 -19.95
C ILE A 160 -10.71 0.10 -19.97
N HIS A 161 -11.98 0.52 -20.01
CA HIS A 161 -13.11 -0.41 -20.11
C HIS A 161 -13.19 -1.07 -21.49
N LEU A 162 -12.84 -0.37 -22.56
CA LEU A 162 -12.81 -0.91 -23.92
C LEU A 162 -11.62 -1.85 -24.13
N ALA A 163 -10.42 -1.42 -23.72
CA ALA A 163 -9.20 -2.17 -23.96
C ALA A 163 -9.01 -3.35 -22.99
N LYS A 164 -9.54 -3.26 -21.75
CA LYS A 164 -9.43 -4.23 -20.63
C LYS A 164 -8.01 -4.53 -20.15
N LYS A 165 -7.00 -4.41 -21.00
CA LYS A 165 -5.58 -4.60 -20.71
C LYS A 165 -4.75 -3.74 -21.67
N GLY A 166 -3.60 -3.26 -21.22
CA GLY A 166 -2.68 -2.52 -22.08
C GLY A 166 -1.39 -2.16 -21.38
N ASN A 167 -0.67 -1.20 -21.96
CA ASN A 167 0.50 -0.59 -21.34
C ASN A 167 0.35 0.93 -21.24
N LEU A 168 1.23 1.57 -20.49
CA LEU A 168 1.18 3.01 -20.25
C LEU A 168 1.38 3.82 -21.55
N ARG A 169 2.18 3.33 -22.50
CA ARG A 169 2.31 3.97 -23.81
C ARG A 169 0.97 4.05 -24.53
N ALA A 170 0.25 2.94 -24.63
CA ALA A 170 -1.04 2.88 -25.31
C ALA A 170 -2.09 3.76 -24.61
N PHE A 171 -2.09 3.77 -23.27
CA PHE A 171 -2.92 4.68 -22.49
C PHE A 171 -2.64 6.15 -22.81
N LEU A 172 -1.37 6.57 -22.74
CA LEU A 172 -0.99 7.96 -23.02
C LEU A 172 -1.29 8.37 -24.47
N SER A 173 -1.14 7.46 -25.42
CA SER A 173 -1.54 7.69 -26.81
C SER A 173 -3.05 7.87 -26.97
N ALA A 174 -3.88 7.20 -26.15
CA ALA A 174 -5.33 7.32 -26.21
C ALA A 174 -5.83 8.66 -25.65
N VAL A 175 -5.11 9.27 -24.71
CA VAL A 175 -5.46 10.57 -24.09
C VAL A 175 -4.46 11.68 -24.46
N TYR A 176 -3.88 11.61 -25.66
CA TYR A 176 -2.75 12.45 -26.08
C TYR A 176 -3.06 13.96 -26.15
N VAL A 177 -4.34 14.33 -26.19
CA VAL A 177 -4.81 15.72 -26.28
C VAL A 177 -4.59 16.48 -24.96
N TYR A 178 -4.42 15.78 -23.84
CA TYR A 178 -4.23 16.37 -22.53
C TYR A 178 -2.75 16.41 -22.13
N ASP A 179 -2.43 17.27 -21.15
CA ASP A 179 -1.08 17.34 -20.58
C ASP A 179 -0.67 15.98 -20.00
N ARG A 180 0.57 15.58 -20.32
CA ARG A 180 1.09 14.26 -19.97
C ARG A 180 1.12 14.01 -18.46
N ASN A 181 1.44 15.01 -17.64
CA ASN A 181 1.48 14.83 -16.19
C ASN A 181 0.07 14.64 -15.62
N LEU A 182 -0.94 15.30 -16.20
CA LEU A 182 -2.34 15.05 -15.86
C LEU A 182 -2.76 13.62 -16.21
N CYS A 183 -2.38 13.14 -17.39
CA CYS A 183 -2.65 11.76 -17.80
C CYS A 183 -2.01 10.75 -16.85
N LEU A 184 -0.73 10.97 -16.47
CA LEU A 184 -0.05 10.14 -15.48
C LEU A 184 -0.71 10.19 -14.10
N LEU A 185 -1.23 11.36 -13.69
CA LEU A 185 -1.94 11.52 -12.43
C LEU A 185 -3.24 10.74 -12.43
N VAL A 186 -4.02 10.80 -13.52
CA VAL A 186 -5.24 10.01 -13.69
C VAL A 186 -4.92 8.52 -13.70
N PHE A 187 -3.89 8.09 -14.42
CA PHE A 187 -3.43 6.70 -14.40
C PHE A 187 -3.10 6.21 -12.99
N CYS A 188 -2.32 7.00 -12.23
CA CYS A 188 -1.96 6.66 -10.86
C CYS A 188 -3.17 6.66 -9.91
N ARG A 189 -4.11 7.58 -10.10
CA ARG A 189 -5.39 7.62 -9.35
C ARG A 189 -6.24 6.38 -9.64
N MET A 190 -6.30 5.91 -10.89
CA MET A 190 -7.01 4.68 -11.24
C MET A 190 -6.38 3.44 -10.57
N TYR A 191 -5.06 3.38 -10.48
CA TYR A 191 -4.36 2.33 -9.74
C TYR A 191 -4.66 2.38 -8.23
N SER A 192 -4.52 3.56 -7.59
CA SER A 192 -4.83 3.72 -6.16
C SER A 192 -6.31 3.44 -5.83
N ALA A 193 -7.21 3.85 -6.72
CA ALA A 193 -8.66 3.61 -6.60
C ALA A 193 -9.08 2.18 -7.01
N ARG A 194 -8.13 1.29 -7.35
CA ARG A 194 -8.36 -0.11 -7.73
C ARG A 194 -9.16 -0.32 -9.01
N LEU A 195 -9.27 0.68 -9.88
CA LEU A 195 -9.89 0.50 -11.19
C LEU A 195 -9.02 -0.38 -12.10
N ILE A 196 -7.69 -0.28 -11.93
CA ILE A 196 -6.71 -1.09 -12.64
C ILE A 196 -5.70 -1.65 -11.66
N ASP A 197 -5.15 -2.80 -12.00
CA ASP A 197 -3.89 -3.29 -11.44
C ASP A 197 -2.75 -2.97 -12.40
N VAL A 198 -1.53 -2.89 -11.85
CA VAL A 198 -0.35 -2.46 -12.60
C VAL A 198 0.83 -3.39 -12.31
N SER A 199 1.50 -3.82 -13.39
CA SER A 199 2.79 -4.50 -13.34
C SER A 199 3.88 -3.62 -13.93
N PHE A 200 4.93 -3.39 -13.14
CA PHE A 200 6.10 -2.61 -13.52
C PHE A 200 7.36 -3.31 -13.05
N GLU A 201 8.45 -3.12 -13.80
CA GLU A 201 9.78 -3.60 -13.41
C GLU A 201 10.39 -2.63 -12.38
N ASP A 202 11.10 -1.59 -12.85
CA ASP A 202 11.81 -0.66 -11.98
C ASP A 202 11.08 0.68 -11.77
N ASN A 203 10.20 1.08 -12.70
CA ASN A 203 9.56 2.40 -12.68
C ASN A 203 8.09 2.33 -13.06
N PHE A 204 7.22 2.77 -12.16
CA PHE A 204 5.76 2.83 -12.34
C PHE A 204 5.36 3.63 -13.58
N PHE A 205 6.04 4.75 -13.86
CA PHE A 205 5.73 5.62 -15.00
C PHE A 205 6.50 5.27 -16.27
N SER A 206 7.07 4.06 -16.34
CA SER A 206 7.70 3.58 -17.57
C SER A 206 6.66 3.31 -18.65
N LEU A 207 6.98 3.60 -19.91
CA LEU A 207 6.06 3.39 -21.03
C LEU A 207 5.69 1.92 -21.25
N ASN A 208 6.52 0.99 -20.78
CA ASN A 208 6.27 -0.46 -20.82
C ASN A 208 5.49 -0.99 -19.61
N THR A 209 5.13 -0.14 -18.63
CA THR A 209 4.30 -0.53 -17.49
C THR A 209 2.98 -1.10 -18.00
N TRP A 210 2.67 -2.34 -17.61
CA TRP A 210 1.45 -3.04 -17.99
C TRP A 210 0.34 -2.76 -16.99
N TRP A 211 -0.89 -2.74 -17.47
CA TRP A 211 -2.08 -2.62 -16.64
C TRP A 211 -3.20 -3.54 -17.14
N TRP A 212 -4.10 -3.92 -16.25
CA TRP A 212 -5.34 -4.64 -16.56
C TRP A 212 -6.47 -4.10 -15.69
N LEU A 213 -7.68 -4.12 -16.23
CA LEU A 213 -8.90 -3.72 -15.53
C LEU A 213 -9.20 -4.76 -14.44
N ASN A 214 -9.51 -4.29 -13.24
CA ASN A 214 -10.00 -5.18 -12.18
C ASN A 214 -11.47 -5.53 -12.44
N GLU A 215 -11.84 -6.80 -12.22
CA GLU A 215 -13.24 -7.22 -12.24
C GLU A 215 -13.95 -6.60 -11.03
N GLU A 216 -15.15 -6.04 -11.25
CA GLU A 216 -15.97 -5.41 -10.20
C GLU A 216 -16.48 -6.42 -9.16
#